data_AF-A0A6N6KXB5-F1
#
_entry.id   AF-A0A6N6KXB5-F1
#
_cell.length_a   1.000
_cell.length_b   1.000
_cell.length_c   1.000
_cell.angle_alpha   90.00
_cell.angle_beta   90.00
_cell.angle_gamma   90.00
#
_symmetry.space_group_name_H-M   'P 1'
#
loop_
_entity.id
_entity.type
_entity.pdbx_description
1 polymer ?
#
loop_
_entity_poly.entity_id
_entity_poly.type
_entity_poly.pdbx_seq_one_letter_code
_entity_poly.pdbx_strand_id
1 'polypeptide(L)'
;MAQPISASLESTNNSSNKLLRYFFIAGAVEGLLVLVYLLTIPSDPKNALLFGFSLTRLLLASVLIIVIALHTYLAYGETRKEPPFKRLRAWIAGFIQDYGLVLPAFLFAYMALLVVTYVYLFLATPNLTTLQGYFLRFSPFVVLATTRVIQATAVLVLASRGASHLIDKVDKKPGTVTLAPQRIAVVLGLVAIFLILASIAVETISLITWDTRVFGLGPRFDLDREHNIPTFFSAILLLVTGLLSGAVALTKNNRKDATMPYWAILSFIFIFMSFDEATSIHEMFMDPLRGLLDAGGIFYFTWVVIAIPLVLLFGIGYWRFFQQVPRKFRNWLFLSLGLYLMGALGFELLGGWYADQYSQNDLLYNVITTVEESLELLGAVLLIRTLLVYIKDTWGGLHFQLGASEEATK
;
A
#
# COMPACT_ATOMS: atom_id res chain seq x y z
N MET A 1 31.22 20.97 32.87
CA MET A 1 30.40 22.09 32.37
C MET A 1 29.20 21.47 31.65
N ALA A 2 28.13 21.15 32.39
CA ALA A 2 26.92 20.58 31.81
C ALA A 2 26.06 21.73 31.30
N GLN A 3 25.81 21.80 29.99
CA GLN A 3 24.78 22.70 29.46
C GLN A 3 23.42 22.30 30.05
N PRO A 4 22.55 23.25 30.42
CA PRO A 4 21.28 22.92 31.03
C PRO A 4 20.35 22.31 29.98
N ILE A 5 19.89 21.10 30.28
CA ILE A 5 18.95 20.27 29.50
C ILE A 5 17.69 21.05 29.07
N SER A 6 17.33 22.13 29.77
CA SER A 6 16.21 23.01 29.42
C SER A 6 16.39 23.75 28.09
N ALA A 7 17.61 24.19 27.74
CA ALA A 7 17.86 24.97 26.54
C ALA A 7 17.80 24.13 25.25
N SER A 8 18.21 22.86 25.31
CA SER A 8 18.12 21.93 24.18
C SER A 8 16.68 21.48 23.92
N LEU A 9 15.89 21.26 24.97
CA LEU A 9 14.47 20.94 24.89
C LEU A 9 13.62 22.11 24.35
N GLU A 10 13.92 23.36 24.72
CA GLU A 10 13.24 24.53 24.16
C GLU A 10 13.55 24.74 22.67
N SER A 11 14.81 24.53 22.25
CA SER A 11 15.22 24.71 20.85
C SER A 11 14.58 23.70 19.88
N THR A 12 14.47 22.43 20.31
CA THR A 12 13.87 21.34 19.53
C THR A 12 12.35 21.52 19.40
N ASN A 13 11.69 21.92 20.48
CA ASN A 13 10.25 22.21 20.50
C ASN A 13 9.89 23.38 19.55
N ASN A 14 10.74 24.41 19.48
CA ASN A 14 10.54 25.56 18.60
C ASN A 14 10.70 25.21 17.09
N SER A 15 11.57 24.24 16.76
CA SER A 15 11.76 23.77 15.37
C SER A 15 10.57 22.92 14.87
N SER A 16 10.06 22.03 15.72
CA SER A 16 8.90 21.17 15.42
C SER A 16 7.62 21.98 15.24
N ASN A 17 7.43 23.02 16.06
CA ASN A 17 6.30 23.95 15.94
C ASN A 17 6.29 24.68 14.59
N LYS A 18 7.47 25.05 14.06
CA LYS A 18 7.57 25.68 12.73
C LYS A 18 7.22 24.69 11.60
N LEU A 19 7.70 23.45 11.68
CA LEU A 19 7.40 22.38 10.70
C LEU A 19 5.91 22.06 10.61
N LEU A 20 5.24 21.86 11.75
CA LEU A 20 3.79 21.59 11.76
C LEU A 20 2.99 22.78 11.23
N ARG A 21 3.41 24.00 11.58
CA ARG A 21 2.79 25.22 11.07
C ARG A 21 2.92 25.32 9.55
N TYR A 22 4.11 25.06 8.99
CA TYR A 22 4.31 25.06 7.54
C TYR A 22 3.49 23.97 6.84
N PHE A 23 3.37 22.78 7.44
CA PHE A 23 2.49 21.72 6.94
C PHE A 23 1.02 22.19 6.82
N PHE A 24 0.50 22.82 7.87
CA PHE A 24 -0.88 23.32 7.83
C PHE A 24 -1.08 24.49 6.86
N ILE A 25 -0.11 25.40 6.75
CA ILE A 25 -0.14 26.52 5.79
C ILE A 25 -0.12 26.00 4.36
N ALA A 26 0.86 25.15 4.02
CA ALA A 26 0.97 24.54 2.70
C ALA A 26 -0.34 23.81 2.36
N GLY A 27 -0.91 23.14 3.36
CA GLY A 27 -2.17 22.48 3.20
C GLY A 27 -3.38 23.35 2.88
N ALA A 28 -3.49 24.50 3.54
CA ALA A 28 -4.54 25.48 3.23
C ALA A 28 -4.37 26.04 1.81
N VAL A 29 -3.13 26.31 1.40
CA VAL A 29 -2.80 26.82 0.05
C VAL A 29 -3.14 25.78 -1.03
N GLU A 30 -2.76 24.53 -0.85
CA GLU A 30 -3.09 23.46 -1.80
C GLU A 30 -4.59 23.20 -1.91
N GLY A 31 -5.30 23.18 -0.77
CA GLY A 31 -6.75 23.08 -0.78
C GLY A 31 -7.39 24.22 -1.58
N LEU A 32 -6.86 25.44 -1.47
CA LEU A 32 -7.32 26.60 -2.23
C LEU A 32 -7.04 26.44 -3.74
N LEU A 33 -5.84 25.99 -4.12
CA LEU A 33 -5.50 25.74 -5.53
C LEU A 33 -6.41 24.68 -6.15
N VAL A 34 -6.67 23.61 -5.40
CA VAL A 34 -7.56 22.50 -5.79
C VAL A 34 -9.01 22.97 -5.91
N LEU A 35 -9.46 23.83 -4.99
CA LEU A 35 -10.78 24.46 -5.05
C LEU A 35 -10.92 25.36 -6.29
N VAL A 36 -9.93 26.22 -6.56
CA VAL A 36 -9.92 27.08 -7.74
C VAL A 36 -9.98 26.24 -9.01
N TYR A 37 -9.15 25.20 -9.12
CA TYR A 37 -9.15 24.30 -10.25
C TYR A 37 -10.53 23.61 -10.43
N LEU A 38 -11.11 23.06 -9.36
CA LEU A 38 -12.45 22.44 -9.40
C LEU A 38 -13.53 23.39 -9.93
N LEU A 39 -13.44 24.67 -9.57
CA LEU A 39 -14.37 25.71 -10.02
C LEU A 39 -14.13 26.15 -11.48
N THR A 40 -12.91 25.98 -12.01
CA THR A 40 -12.60 26.27 -13.42
C THR A 40 -13.04 25.19 -14.40
N ILE A 41 -13.36 23.98 -13.92
CA ILE A 41 -13.82 22.89 -14.78
C ILE A 41 -15.14 23.31 -15.47
N PRO A 42 -15.29 23.17 -16.80
CA PRO A 42 -16.52 23.52 -17.48
C PRO A 42 -17.75 22.82 -16.89
N SER A 43 -18.85 23.56 -16.74
CA SER A 43 -20.12 23.03 -16.23
C SER A 43 -21.01 22.55 -17.37
N ASP A 44 -21.73 21.45 -17.15
CA ASP A 44 -22.84 21.08 -18.03
C ASP A 44 -24.08 21.90 -17.63
N PRO A 45 -24.62 22.77 -18.52
CA PRO A 45 -25.78 23.62 -18.23
C PRO A 45 -27.01 22.83 -17.79
N LYS A 46 -27.15 21.58 -18.23
CA LYS A 46 -28.32 20.74 -17.92
C LYS A 46 -28.37 20.31 -16.45
N ASN A 47 -27.24 20.32 -15.77
CA ASN A 47 -27.10 19.85 -14.38
C ASN A 47 -26.72 20.98 -13.42
N ALA A 48 -26.81 22.24 -13.87
CA ALA A 48 -26.46 23.42 -13.09
C ALA A 48 -27.51 23.71 -12.01
N LEU A 49 -27.06 23.90 -10.78
CA LEU A 49 -27.89 24.22 -9.62
C LEU A 49 -27.66 25.65 -9.14
N LEU A 50 -26.42 25.96 -8.72
CA LEU A 50 -26.05 27.25 -8.15
C LEU A 50 -24.76 27.76 -8.81
N PHE A 51 -24.74 29.03 -9.22
CA PHE A 51 -23.61 29.66 -9.95
C PHE A 51 -23.18 28.91 -11.21
N GLY A 52 -24.11 28.19 -11.85
CA GLY A 52 -23.80 27.35 -13.01
C GLY A 52 -23.11 26.02 -12.66
N PHE A 53 -22.97 25.66 -11.37
CA PHE A 53 -22.33 24.42 -10.93
C PHE A 53 -23.33 23.34 -10.52
N SER A 54 -22.98 22.07 -10.71
CA SER A 54 -23.80 20.94 -10.30
C SER A 54 -23.76 20.68 -8.80
N LEU A 55 -24.78 20.00 -8.26
CA LEU A 55 -24.87 19.62 -6.84
C LEU A 55 -23.61 18.89 -6.37
N THR A 56 -23.13 17.91 -7.14
CA THR A 56 -21.91 17.17 -6.83
C THR A 56 -20.69 18.08 -6.71
N ARG A 57 -20.55 19.06 -7.62
CA ARG A 57 -19.42 20.01 -7.58
C ARG A 57 -19.51 20.93 -6.36
N LEU A 58 -20.71 21.38 -6.01
CA LEU A 58 -20.95 22.20 -4.81
C LEU A 58 -20.64 21.43 -3.51
N LEU A 59 -21.01 20.16 -3.44
CA LEU A 59 -20.66 19.29 -2.30
C LEU A 59 -19.14 19.11 -2.18
N LEU A 60 -18.47 18.81 -3.29
CA LEU A 60 -17.01 18.67 -3.34
C LEU A 60 -16.29 19.97 -2.96
N ALA A 61 -16.77 21.12 -3.45
CA ALA A 61 -16.25 22.44 -3.09
C ALA A 61 -16.45 22.75 -1.59
N SER A 62 -17.63 22.41 -1.03
CA SER A 62 -17.91 22.56 0.41
C SER A 62 -16.91 21.80 1.27
N VAL A 63 -16.60 20.55 0.91
CA VAL A 63 -15.59 19.74 1.61
C VAL A 63 -14.23 20.41 1.58
N LEU A 64 -13.79 20.92 0.42
CA LEU A 64 -12.52 21.64 0.30
C LEU A 64 -12.49 22.91 1.15
N ILE A 65 -13.56 23.69 1.17
CA ILE A 65 -13.68 24.90 2.00
C ILE A 65 -13.52 24.55 3.49
N ILE A 66 -14.18 23.49 3.95
CA ILE A 66 -14.06 23.01 5.34
C ILE A 66 -12.61 22.59 5.63
N VAL A 67 -11.97 21.84 4.72
CA VAL A 67 -10.58 21.41 4.87
C VAL A 67 -9.63 22.62 4.93
N ILE A 68 -9.78 23.60 4.04
CA ILE A 68 -8.98 24.85 4.03
C ILE A 68 -9.17 25.63 5.33
N ALA A 69 -10.41 25.79 5.78
CA ALA A 69 -10.73 26.50 7.01
C ALA A 69 -10.10 25.81 8.23
N LEU A 70 -10.20 24.49 8.31
CA LEU A 70 -9.57 23.69 9.36
C LEU A 70 -8.05 23.85 9.35
N HIS A 71 -7.40 23.76 8.18
CA HIS A 71 -5.95 23.92 8.06
C HIS A 71 -5.47 25.33 8.42
N THR A 72 -6.22 26.35 7.99
CA THR A 72 -5.94 27.75 8.33
C THR A 72 -6.08 27.97 9.83
N TYR A 73 -7.12 27.39 10.45
CA TYR A 73 -7.34 27.43 11.88
C TYR A 73 -6.20 26.72 12.65
N LEU A 74 -5.78 25.55 12.18
CA LEU A 74 -4.66 24.80 12.78
C LEU A 74 -3.34 25.57 12.65
N ALA A 75 -3.02 26.10 11.47
CA ALA A 75 -1.85 26.95 11.24
C ALA A 75 -1.83 28.20 12.12
N TYR A 76 -3.00 28.80 12.36
CA TYR A 76 -3.14 29.94 13.27
C TYR A 76 -2.99 29.51 14.74
N GLY A 77 -3.57 28.37 15.12
CA GLY A 77 -3.44 27.77 16.45
C GLY A 77 -1.99 27.54 16.87
N GLU A 78 -1.09 27.30 15.90
CA GLU A 78 0.35 27.15 16.12
C GLU A 78 1.08 28.44 16.52
N THR A 79 0.43 29.60 16.42
CA THR A 79 1.00 30.88 16.88
C THR A 79 0.63 31.20 18.33
N ARG A 80 -0.27 30.42 18.94
CA ARG A 80 -0.72 30.63 20.32
C ARG A 80 0.25 29.97 21.32
N LYS A 81 0.40 30.59 22.49
CA LYS A 81 1.21 30.04 23.60
C LYS A 81 0.73 28.65 24.05
N GLU A 82 -0.56 28.38 23.94
CA GLU A 82 -1.14 27.05 24.13
C GLU A 82 -1.93 26.62 22.88
N PRO A 83 -1.40 25.68 22.08
CA PRO A 83 -2.07 25.25 20.86
C PRO A 83 -3.32 24.41 21.18
N PRO A 84 -4.43 24.56 20.43
CA PRO A 84 -5.75 23.97 20.74
C PRO A 84 -5.79 22.44 20.71
N PHE A 85 -4.72 21.78 20.27
CA PHE A 85 -4.63 20.32 20.13
C PHE A 85 -3.38 19.73 20.77
N LYS A 86 -2.91 20.30 21.89
CA LYS A 86 -1.75 19.81 22.65
C LYS A 86 -1.81 18.29 22.94
N ARG A 87 -3.01 17.74 23.19
CA ARG A 87 -3.24 16.30 23.39
C ARG A 87 -3.05 15.47 22.12
N LEU A 88 -3.63 15.91 20.99
CA LEU A 88 -3.44 15.23 19.70
C LEU A 88 -1.97 15.32 19.25
N ARG A 89 -1.29 16.44 19.52
CA ARG A 89 0.16 16.59 19.29
C ARG A 89 0.98 15.62 20.11
N ALA A 90 0.70 15.51 21.42
CA ALA A 90 1.36 14.54 22.28
C ALA A 90 1.10 13.11 21.81
N TRP A 91 -0.11 12.83 21.33
CA TRP A 91 -0.48 11.55 20.75
C TRP A 91 0.28 11.28 19.44
N ILE A 92 0.35 12.22 18.50
CA ILE A 92 1.12 12.09 17.24
C ILE A 92 2.61 11.96 17.53
N ALA A 93 3.17 12.77 18.43
CA ALA A 93 4.58 12.71 18.80
C ALA A 93 4.94 11.37 19.48
N GLY A 94 4.07 10.89 20.39
CA GLY A 94 4.18 9.54 20.96
C GLY A 94 4.08 8.47 19.88
N PHE A 95 3.10 8.58 18.99
CA PHE A 95 2.94 7.68 17.85
C PHE A 95 4.16 7.69 16.89
N ILE A 96 4.85 8.81 16.70
CA ILE A 96 6.07 8.87 15.89
C ILE A 96 7.26 8.24 16.62
N GLN A 97 7.37 8.49 17.93
CA GLN A 97 8.38 7.85 18.79
C GLN A 97 8.18 6.32 18.84
N ASP A 98 6.93 5.87 18.91
CA ASP A 98 6.57 4.48 19.15
C ASP A 98 6.66 3.61 17.88
N TYR A 99 6.47 4.20 16.68
CA TYR A 99 6.36 3.46 15.40
C TYR A 99 7.42 3.85 14.36
N GLY A 100 8.25 4.87 14.61
CA GLY A 100 9.34 5.30 13.73
C GLY A 100 8.89 5.72 12.32
N LEU A 101 9.78 5.58 11.33
CA LEU A 101 9.54 5.95 9.93
C LEU A 101 8.66 4.97 9.14
N VAL A 102 8.24 3.86 9.77
CA VAL A 102 7.53 2.76 9.10
C VAL A 102 6.12 3.18 8.68
N LEU A 103 5.37 3.90 9.52
CA LEU A 103 4.04 4.40 9.13
C LEU A 103 4.12 5.50 8.05
N PRO A 104 5.00 6.51 8.13
CA PRO A 104 5.20 7.46 7.04
C PRO A 104 5.54 6.79 5.70
N ALA A 105 6.40 5.76 5.73
CA ALA A 105 6.75 4.97 4.55
C ALA A 105 5.56 4.14 4.03
N PHE A 106 4.76 3.56 4.93
CA PHE A 106 3.53 2.85 4.60
C PHE A 106 2.48 3.77 3.98
N LEU A 107 2.21 4.92 4.58
CA LEU A 107 1.27 5.91 4.06
C LEU A 107 1.75 6.46 2.70
N PHE A 108 3.05 6.72 2.57
CA PHE A 108 3.66 7.15 1.31
C PHE A 108 3.56 6.07 0.22
N ALA A 109 3.87 4.81 0.53
CA ALA A 109 3.76 3.71 -0.43
C ALA A 109 2.31 3.45 -0.84
N TYR A 110 1.39 3.45 0.12
CA TYR A 110 -0.06 3.34 -0.12
C TYR A 110 -0.59 4.47 -1.02
N MET A 111 -0.12 5.69 -0.81
CA MET A 111 -0.53 6.83 -1.63
C MET A 111 0.17 6.90 -2.98
N ALA A 112 1.45 6.52 -3.07
CA ALA A 112 2.12 6.35 -4.35
C ALA A 112 1.39 5.31 -5.21
N LEU A 113 0.93 4.22 -4.60
CA LEU A 113 0.09 3.21 -5.25
C LEU A 113 -1.21 3.82 -5.78
N LEU A 114 -1.99 4.49 -4.92
CA LEU A 114 -3.23 5.16 -5.33
C LEU A 114 -3.03 6.22 -6.43
N VAL A 115 -1.88 6.90 -6.44
CA VAL A 115 -1.53 7.92 -7.43
C VAL A 115 -1.12 7.31 -8.74
N VAL A 116 -0.33 6.24 -8.72
CA VAL A 116 0.01 5.56 -9.96
C VAL A 116 -1.22 4.86 -10.53
N THR A 117 -2.02 4.18 -9.72
CA THR A 117 -3.31 3.64 -10.18
C THR A 117 -4.17 4.77 -10.78
N TYR A 118 -4.19 5.96 -10.17
CA TYR A 118 -4.87 7.13 -10.72
C TYR A 118 -4.28 7.63 -12.06
N VAL A 119 -2.95 7.73 -12.19
CA VAL A 119 -2.26 8.17 -13.42
C VAL A 119 -2.39 7.11 -14.53
N TYR A 120 -2.31 5.83 -14.18
CA TYR A 120 -2.49 4.71 -15.09
C TYR A 120 -3.91 4.69 -15.64
N LEU A 121 -4.94 4.76 -14.78
CA LEU A 121 -6.32 4.87 -15.23
C LEU A 121 -6.56 6.10 -16.12
N PHE A 122 -5.87 7.22 -15.85
CA PHE A 122 -5.92 8.44 -16.68
C PHE A 122 -5.29 8.26 -18.07
N LEU A 123 -4.19 7.51 -18.17
CA LEU A 123 -3.47 7.29 -19.43
C LEU A 123 -4.05 6.10 -20.24
N ALA A 124 -4.59 5.08 -19.57
CA ALA A 124 -5.02 3.82 -20.17
C ALA A 124 -6.48 3.82 -20.70
N THR A 125 -7.29 4.86 -20.44
CA THR A 125 -8.70 4.91 -20.91
C THR A 125 -9.03 6.13 -21.79
N PRO A 126 -8.67 6.11 -23.08
CA PRO A 126 -8.95 7.23 -24.00
C PRO A 126 -10.43 7.40 -24.37
N ASN A 127 -11.28 6.38 -24.23
CA ASN A 127 -12.56 6.27 -24.96
C ASN A 127 -13.86 6.24 -24.12
N LEU A 128 -13.80 6.46 -22.80
CA LEU A 128 -15.01 6.45 -21.94
C LEU A 128 -15.37 7.87 -21.49
N THR A 129 -16.13 8.60 -22.31
CA THR A 129 -16.49 10.02 -22.10
C THR A 129 -17.19 10.32 -20.76
N THR A 130 -18.01 9.39 -20.25
CA THR A 130 -18.69 9.53 -18.95
C THR A 130 -17.74 9.36 -17.77
N LEU A 131 -16.83 8.38 -17.84
CA LEU A 131 -15.82 8.12 -16.81
C LEU A 131 -14.77 9.24 -16.78
N GLN A 132 -14.29 9.73 -17.93
CA GLN A 132 -13.40 10.89 -18.03
C GLN A 132 -13.97 12.13 -17.31
N GLY A 133 -15.29 12.37 -17.40
CA GLY A 133 -15.96 13.47 -16.72
C GLY A 133 -15.95 13.36 -15.18
N TYR A 134 -16.10 12.15 -14.64
CA TYR A 134 -15.94 11.90 -13.20
C TYR A 134 -14.46 11.97 -12.81
N PHE A 135 -13.57 11.37 -13.60
CA PHE A 135 -12.12 11.34 -13.34
C PHE A 135 -11.50 12.74 -13.31
N LEU A 136 -11.85 13.63 -14.25
CA LEU A 136 -11.39 15.03 -14.24
C LEU A 136 -11.81 15.76 -12.95
N ARG A 137 -12.98 15.43 -12.39
CA ARG A 137 -13.52 16.04 -11.17
C ARG A 137 -12.91 15.46 -9.89
N PHE A 138 -12.47 14.20 -9.89
CA PHE A 138 -11.80 13.55 -8.76
C PHE A 138 -10.27 13.72 -8.77
N SER A 139 -9.67 13.98 -9.93
CA SER A 139 -8.25 14.29 -10.13
C SER A 139 -7.64 15.23 -9.06
N PRO A 140 -8.30 16.33 -8.69
CA PRO A 140 -7.69 17.32 -7.81
C PRO A 140 -7.61 16.81 -6.36
N PHE A 141 -8.54 15.94 -5.98
CA PHE A 141 -8.60 15.33 -4.66
C PHE A 141 -7.51 14.26 -4.48
N VAL A 142 -7.21 13.52 -5.54
CA VAL A 142 -6.10 12.56 -5.54
C VAL A 142 -4.78 13.31 -5.42
N VAL A 143 -4.55 14.35 -6.23
CA VAL A 143 -3.34 15.19 -6.15
C VAL A 143 -3.21 15.84 -4.77
N LEU A 144 -4.30 16.34 -4.19
CA LEU A 144 -4.31 16.88 -2.83
C LEU A 144 -3.90 15.83 -1.80
N ALA A 145 -4.53 14.65 -1.81
CA ALA A 145 -4.23 13.56 -0.88
C ALA A 145 -2.75 13.13 -0.99
N THR A 146 -2.24 13.03 -2.21
CA THR A 146 -0.84 12.71 -2.52
C THR A 146 0.11 13.70 -1.91
N THR A 147 -0.10 14.98 -2.21
CA THR A 147 0.79 16.06 -1.75
C THR A 147 0.78 16.13 -0.23
N ARG A 148 -0.37 15.87 0.41
CA ARG A 148 -0.47 15.79 1.87
C ARG A 148 0.32 14.66 2.48
N VAL A 149 0.32 13.49 1.85
CA VAL A 149 1.09 12.37 2.35
C VAL A 149 2.59 12.61 2.17
N ILE A 150 3.02 13.17 1.04
CA ILE A 150 4.42 13.58 0.83
C ILE A 150 4.86 14.57 1.92
N GLN A 151 4.04 15.59 2.18
CA GLN A 151 4.32 16.59 3.21
C GLN A 151 4.31 16.01 4.62
N ALA A 152 3.35 15.14 4.94
CA ALA A 152 3.28 14.47 6.22
C ALA A 152 4.54 13.60 6.41
N THR A 153 4.91 12.80 5.42
CA THR A 153 6.13 11.99 5.45
C THR A 153 7.39 12.84 5.57
N ALA A 154 7.49 13.97 4.87
CA ALA A 154 8.61 14.90 5.01
C ALA A 154 8.70 15.50 6.43
N VAL A 155 7.58 15.92 7.01
CA VAL A 155 7.51 16.41 8.40
C VAL A 155 7.93 15.32 9.37
N LEU A 156 7.48 14.08 9.15
CA LEU A 156 7.81 12.92 9.98
C LEU A 156 9.30 12.54 9.89
N VAL A 157 9.89 12.61 8.70
CA VAL A 157 11.33 12.40 8.46
C VAL A 157 12.19 13.50 9.08
N LEU A 158 11.78 14.75 8.94
CA LEU A 158 12.51 15.88 9.53
C LEU A 158 12.38 15.89 11.06
N ALA A 159 11.22 15.51 11.60
CA ALA A 159 10.99 15.37 13.04
C ALA A 159 11.80 14.21 13.65
N SER A 160 11.88 13.06 12.96
CA SER A 160 12.64 11.89 13.45
C SER A 160 14.15 12.09 13.45
N ARG A 161 14.71 12.87 12.52
CA ARG A 161 16.14 13.25 12.53
C ARG A 161 16.52 14.08 13.76
N GLY A 162 15.58 14.88 14.28
CA GLY A 162 15.74 15.67 15.50
C GLY A 162 15.53 14.91 16.81
N ALA A 163 15.07 13.65 16.79
CA ALA A 163 14.80 12.85 18.00
C ALA A 163 15.91 11.81 18.31
N SER A 164 16.94 11.75 17.47
CA SER A 164 18.02 10.75 17.51
C SER A 164 18.88 10.76 18.78
N HIS A 165 18.88 11.85 19.55
CA HIS A 165 19.68 12.03 20.77
C HIS A 165 18.94 11.65 22.07
N LEU A 166 17.69 11.19 22.00
CA LEU A 166 16.88 10.80 23.17
C LEU A 166 16.67 9.29 23.31
N ILE A 167 17.28 8.48 22.45
CA ILE A 167 17.04 7.02 22.35
C ILE A 167 17.78 6.20 23.44
N ASP A 168 18.68 6.82 24.22
CA ASP A 168 19.55 6.06 25.14
C ASP A 168 18.94 5.66 26.50
N LYS A 169 17.72 6.07 26.85
CA LYS A 169 17.06 5.60 28.09
C LYS A 169 15.55 5.55 27.96
N VAL A 170 15.00 4.38 27.66
CA VAL A 170 13.59 4.07 27.93
C VAL A 170 13.51 2.77 28.72
N ASP A 171 13.39 2.93 30.03
CA ASP A 171 12.94 1.88 30.94
C ASP A 171 11.49 1.48 30.64
N LYS A 172 11.21 0.19 30.84
CA LYS A 172 9.93 -0.49 30.62
C LYS A 172 8.76 0.24 31.32
N LYS A 173 7.82 0.79 30.56
CA LYS A 173 6.45 1.14 31.01
C LYS A 173 5.40 0.26 30.32
N PRO A 174 4.25 -0.05 30.97
CA PRO A 174 3.25 -0.98 30.44
C PRO A 174 2.38 -0.30 29.36
N GLY A 175 2.07 -1.06 28.30
CA GLY A 175 1.29 -0.58 27.14
C GLY A 175 1.75 -1.09 25.78
N THR A 176 2.59 -2.12 25.71
CA THR A 176 3.09 -2.68 24.44
C THR A 176 2.10 -3.68 23.83
N VAL A 177 1.49 -3.33 22.70
CA VAL A 177 0.80 -4.30 21.84
C VAL A 177 1.87 -5.06 21.06
N THR A 178 1.98 -6.36 21.34
CA THR A 178 2.91 -7.23 20.63
C THR A 178 2.17 -7.86 19.46
N LEU A 179 2.68 -7.69 18.24
CA LEU A 179 2.08 -8.34 17.08
C LEU A 179 2.23 -9.86 17.21
N ALA A 180 1.11 -10.58 17.18
CA ALA A 180 1.08 -12.03 17.18
C ALA A 180 1.07 -12.52 15.71
N PRO A 181 2.18 -13.06 15.19
CA PRO A 181 2.29 -13.44 13.77
C PRO A 181 1.18 -14.39 13.31
N GLN A 182 0.77 -15.31 14.19
CA GLN A 182 -0.29 -16.28 13.92
C GLN A 182 -1.66 -15.62 13.76
N ARG A 183 -1.99 -14.62 14.59
CA ARG A 183 -3.29 -13.94 14.52
C ARG A 183 -3.41 -13.10 13.25
N ILE A 184 -2.33 -12.41 12.88
CA ILE A 184 -2.27 -11.64 11.63
C ILE A 184 -2.47 -12.57 10.44
N ALA A 185 -1.73 -13.68 10.38
CA ALA A 185 -1.87 -14.65 9.28
C ALA A 185 -3.28 -15.25 9.19
N VAL A 186 -3.92 -15.56 10.33
CA VAL A 186 -5.30 -16.07 10.35
C VAL A 186 -6.28 -15.01 9.83
N VAL A 187 -6.17 -13.75 10.26
CA VAL A 187 -7.06 -12.68 9.79
C VAL A 187 -6.88 -12.46 8.29
N LEU A 188 -5.64 -12.35 7.80
CA LEU A 188 -5.36 -12.19 6.37
C LEU A 188 -5.86 -13.40 5.57
N GLY A 189 -5.68 -14.63 6.09
CA GLY A 189 -6.20 -15.84 5.46
C GLY A 189 -7.73 -15.90 5.42
N LEU A 190 -8.42 -15.45 6.47
CA LEU A 190 -9.89 -15.36 6.48
C LEU A 190 -10.40 -14.33 5.47
N VAL A 191 -9.70 -13.20 5.30
CA VAL A 191 -10.02 -12.21 4.26
C VAL A 191 -9.80 -12.82 2.88
N ALA A 192 -8.68 -13.51 2.64
CA ALA A 192 -8.43 -14.21 1.38
C ALA A 192 -9.52 -15.24 1.05
N ILE A 193 -9.88 -16.10 2.01
CA ILE A 193 -10.96 -17.09 1.85
C ILE A 193 -12.29 -16.40 1.53
N PHE A 194 -12.62 -15.31 2.21
CA PHE A 194 -13.83 -14.55 1.91
C PHE A 194 -13.84 -14.02 0.48
N LEU A 195 -12.73 -13.45 0.01
CA LEU A 195 -12.60 -12.91 -1.35
C LEU A 195 -12.72 -14.01 -2.41
N ILE A 196 -12.07 -15.16 -2.20
CA ILE A 196 -12.18 -16.33 -3.08
C ILE A 196 -13.62 -16.84 -3.15
N LEU A 197 -14.29 -17.00 -2.01
CA LEU A 197 -15.69 -17.44 -1.97
C LEU A 197 -16.63 -16.42 -2.63
N ALA A 198 -16.34 -15.11 -2.49
CA ALA A 198 -17.10 -14.06 -3.15
C ALA A 198 -16.93 -14.12 -4.68
N SER A 199 -15.70 -14.35 -5.19
CA SER A 199 -15.44 -14.55 -6.63
C SER A 199 -16.21 -15.74 -7.17
N ILE A 200 -16.07 -16.91 -6.54
CA ILE A 200 -16.76 -18.14 -6.94
C ILE A 200 -18.28 -17.92 -6.98
N ALA A 201 -18.84 -17.26 -5.98
CA ALA A 201 -20.27 -16.97 -5.93
C ALA A 201 -20.70 -16.06 -7.09
N VAL A 202 -19.95 -15.00 -7.35
CA VAL A 202 -20.21 -14.03 -8.41
C VAL A 202 -20.06 -14.67 -9.80
N GLU A 203 -19.04 -15.47 -10.03
CA GLU A 203 -18.83 -16.22 -11.28
C GLU A 203 -19.92 -17.25 -11.50
N THR A 204 -20.30 -18.00 -10.46
CA THR A 204 -21.40 -18.98 -10.55
C THR A 204 -22.72 -18.30 -10.92
N ILE A 205 -23.02 -17.14 -10.32
CA ILE A 205 -24.20 -16.37 -10.67
C ILE A 205 -24.09 -15.86 -12.11
N SER A 206 -22.92 -15.39 -12.53
CA SER A 206 -22.67 -14.92 -13.91
C SER A 206 -22.94 -16.05 -14.93
N LEU A 207 -22.47 -17.26 -14.66
CA LEU A 207 -22.68 -18.44 -15.51
C LEU A 207 -24.16 -18.86 -15.59
N ILE A 208 -24.90 -18.77 -14.49
CA ILE A 208 -26.33 -19.15 -14.45
C ILE A 208 -27.20 -18.09 -15.13
N THR A 209 -26.90 -16.81 -14.88
CA THR A 209 -27.72 -15.68 -15.33
C THR A 209 -27.32 -15.17 -16.72
N TRP A 210 -26.16 -15.58 -17.22
CA TRP A 210 -25.52 -15.03 -18.42
C TRP A 210 -25.31 -13.50 -18.33
N ASP A 211 -25.24 -12.96 -17.11
CA ASP A 211 -24.96 -11.56 -16.82
C ASP A 211 -23.67 -11.43 -16.02
N THR A 212 -22.59 -11.01 -16.69
CA THR A 212 -21.27 -10.80 -16.08
C THR A 212 -21.22 -9.63 -15.11
N ARG A 213 -22.25 -8.78 -15.05
CA ARG A 213 -22.27 -7.66 -14.11
C ARG A 213 -22.68 -8.10 -12.72
N VAL A 214 -23.57 -9.08 -12.58
CA VAL A 214 -24.15 -9.57 -11.31
C VAL A 214 -24.42 -8.41 -10.34
N PHE A 215 -25.38 -7.55 -10.68
CA PHE A 215 -25.71 -6.33 -9.90
C PHE A 215 -24.54 -5.33 -9.74
N GLY A 216 -23.55 -5.37 -10.64
CA GLY A 216 -22.33 -4.57 -10.58
C GLY A 216 -21.26 -5.12 -9.64
N LEU A 217 -21.44 -6.33 -9.08
CA LEU A 217 -20.47 -7.01 -8.23
C LEU A 217 -19.50 -7.89 -9.02
N GLY A 218 -19.92 -8.38 -10.19
CA GLY A 218 -19.13 -9.12 -11.18
C GLY A 218 -17.69 -8.64 -11.26
N PRO A 219 -17.44 -7.49 -11.91
CA PRO A 219 -16.09 -6.97 -12.10
C PRO A 219 -15.35 -6.57 -10.82
N ARG A 220 -16.02 -6.49 -9.66
CA ARG A 220 -15.42 -6.01 -8.40
C ARG A 220 -14.82 -7.12 -7.54
N PHE A 221 -15.27 -8.36 -7.76
CA PHE A 221 -14.85 -9.54 -7.01
C PHE A 221 -14.29 -10.65 -7.90
N ASP A 222 -14.26 -10.44 -9.21
CA ASP A 222 -13.69 -11.31 -10.24
C ASP A 222 -12.17 -11.46 -10.05
N LEU A 223 -11.72 -12.63 -9.63
CA LEU A 223 -10.31 -12.90 -9.34
C LEU A 223 -9.41 -12.82 -10.58
N ASP A 224 -9.94 -13.10 -11.78
CA ASP A 224 -9.20 -13.02 -13.06
C ASP A 224 -8.96 -11.58 -13.50
N ARG A 225 -9.61 -10.61 -12.83
CA ARG A 225 -9.57 -9.20 -13.22
C ARG A 225 -8.66 -8.37 -12.34
N GLU A 226 -7.98 -7.48 -13.03
CA GLU A 226 -7.21 -6.42 -12.41
C GLU A 226 -8.05 -5.20 -12.00
N HIS A 227 -7.49 -4.42 -11.07
CA HIS A 227 -8.07 -3.18 -10.54
C HIS A 227 -9.40 -3.33 -9.76
N ASN A 228 -9.47 -4.34 -8.90
CA ASN A 228 -10.65 -4.61 -8.09
C ASN A 228 -10.28 -4.89 -6.62
N ILE A 229 -11.23 -5.42 -5.84
CA ILE A 229 -11.04 -5.62 -4.40
C ILE A 229 -10.01 -6.73 -4.11
N PRO A 230 -10.10 -7.93 -4.74
CA PRO A 230 -9.05 -8.94 -4.62
C PRO A 230 -7.64 -8.49 -5.00
N THR A 231 -7.45 -7.88 -6.16
CA THR A 231 -6.11 -7.45 -6.62
C THR A 231 -5.54 -6.33 -5.75
N PHE A 232 -6.39 -5.43 -5.25
CA PHE A 232 -5.97 -4.47 -4.22
C PHE A 232 -5.51 -5.14 -2.92
N PHE A 233 -6.18 -6.21 -2.50
CA PHE A 233 -5.78 -6.98 -1.32
C PHE A 233 -4.44 -7.71 -1.55
N SER A 234 -4.27 -8.36 -2.70
CA SER A 234 -3.00 -8.98 -3.13
C SER A 234 -1.85 -7.97 -3.12
N ALA A 235 -2.06 -6.80 -3.73
CA ALA A 235 -1.08 -5.71 -3.77
C ALA A 235 -0.66 -5.26 -2.36
N ILE A 236 -1.60 -5.19 -1.40
CA ILE A 236 -1.29 -4.88 0.01
C ILE A 236 -0.45 -5.98 0.66
N LEU A 237 -0.76 -7.27 0.42
CA LEU A 237 0.03 -8.37 0.97
C LEU A 237 1.48 -8.33 0.48
N LEU A 238 1.68 -8.07 -0.82
CA LEU A 238 3.00 -7.91 -1.43
C LEU A 238 3.73 -6.68 -0.86
N LEU A 239 3.04 -5.55 -0.69
CA LEU A 239 3.61 -4.35 -0.08
C LEU A 239 4.09 -4.63 1.35
N VAL A 240 3.24 -5.25 2.17
CA VAL A 240 3.58 -5.60 3.55
C VAL A 240 4.78 -6.54 3.58
N THR A 241 4.84 -7.51 2.68
CA THR A 241 5.99 -8.43 2.53
C THR A 241 7.27 -7.66 2.20
N GLY A 242 7.21 -6.72 1.26
CA GLY A 242 8.33 -5.86 0.89
C GLY A 242 8.78 -4.99 2.06
N LEU A 243 7.85 -4.39 2.80
CA LEU A 243 8.15 -3.56 3.97
C LEU A 243 8.77 -4.37 5.12
N LEU A 244 8.25 -5.56 5.42
CA LEU A 244 8.81 -6.46 6.43
C LEU A 244 10.23 -6.88 6.04
N SER A 245 10.47 -7.20 4.77
CA SER A 245 11.81 -7.51 4.26
C SER A 245 12.76 -6.32 4.38
N GLY A 246 12.27 -5.10 4.11
CA GLY A 246 13.03 -3.86 4.30
C GLY A 246 13.37 -3.59 5.76
N ALA A 247 12.43 -3.83 6.68
CA ALA A 247 12.68 -3.72 8.13
C ALA A 247 13.75 -4.71 8.60
N VAL A 248 13.73 -5.93 8.07
CA VAL A 248 14.81 -6.92 8.30
C VAL A 248 16.15 -6.40 7.76
N ALA A 249 16.18 -5.87 6.54
CA ALA A 249 17.39 -5.31 5.94
C ALA A 249 18.00 -4.16 6.77
N LEU A 250 17.17 -3.20 7.22
CA LEU A 250 17.61 -2.09 8.06
C LEU A 250 18.22 -2.57 9.38
N THR A 251 17.58 -3.54 10.02
CA THR A 251 18.06 -4.13 11.28
C THR A 251 19.39 -4.87 11.08
N LYS A 252 19.53 -5.58 9.96
CA LYS A 252 20.76 -6.29 9.56
C LYS A 252 21.89 -5.34 9.19
N ASN A 253 21.58 -4.18 8.58
CA ASN A 253 22.55 -3.13 8.29
C ASN A 253 23.19 -2.57 9.57
N ASN A 254 22.37 -2.26 10.58
CA ASN A 254 22.85 -1.77 11.88
C ASN A 254 23.79 -2.76 12.58
N ARG A 255 23.68 -4.04 12.25
CA ARG A 255 24.52 -5.14 12.79
C ARG A 255 25.65 -5.56 11.85
N LYS A 256 25.85 -4.88 10.71
CA LYS A 256 26.85 -5.21 9.66
C LYS A 256 26.77 -6.66 9.18
N ASP A 257 25.55 -7.19 9.06
CA ASP A 257 25.32 -8.58 8.66
C ASP A 257 25.40 -8.74 7.13
N ALA A 258 26.16 -9.75 6.67
CA ALA A 258 26.40 -10.04 5.26
C ALA A 258 25.13 -10.39 4.45
N THR A 259 24.03 -10.77 5.14
CA THR A 259 22.75 -11.07 4.49
C THR A 259 21.91 -9.83 4.16
N MET A 260 22.28 -8.64 4.65
CA MET A 260 21.55 -7.39 4.44
C MET A 260 21.17 -7.11 2.98
N PRO A 261 22.08 -7.15 1.98
CA PRO A 261 21.72 -6.81 0.60
C PRO A 261 20.64 -7.73 0.02
N TYR A 262 20.62 -9.01 0.40
CA TYR A 262 19.60 -9.96 -0.05
C TYR A 262 18.20 -9.57 0.46
N TRP A 263 18.10 -9.10 1.70
CA TRP A 263 16.84 -8.60 2.27
C TRP A 263 16.40 -7.27 1.65
N ALA A 264 17.35 -6.39 1.32
CA ALA A 264 17.06 -5.14 0.63
C ALA A 264 16.54 -5.37 -0.80
N ILE A 265 17.16 -6.29 -1.54
CA ILE A 265 16.70 -6.68 -2.88
C ILE A 265 15.33 -7.37 -2.80
N LEU A 266 15.07 -8.24 -1.82
CA LEU A 266 13.73 -8.81 -1.58
C LEU A 266 12.68 -7.73 -1.32
N SER A 267 13.02 -6.73 -0.51
CA SER A 267 12.15 -5.59 -0.24
C SER A 267 11.78 -4.87 -1.53
N PHE A 268 12.78 -4.58 -2.38
CA PHE A 268 12.57 -3.96 -3.68
C PHE A 268 11.68 -4.81 -4.59
N ILE A 269 11.96 -6.11 -4.73
CA ILE A 269 11.20 -7.03 -5.58
C ILE A 269 9.72 -7.06 -5.17
N PHE A 270 9.42 -7.25 -3.88
CA PHE A 270 8.02 -7.32 -3.44
C PHE A 270 7.28 -5.98 -3.52
N ILE A 271 7.98 -4.85 -3.34
CA ILE A 271 7.39 -3.53 -3.59
C ILE A 271 7.10 -3.35 -5.08
N PHE A 272 8.01 -3.79 -5.95
CA PHE A 272 7.79 -3.77 -7.39
C PHE A 272 6.61 -4.68 -7.81
N MET A 273 6.52 -5.88 -7.26
CA MET A 273 5.38 -6.78 -7.53
C MET A 273 4.06 -6.21 -7.01
N SER A 274 4.05 -5.60 -5.82
CA SER A 274 2.87 -4.90 -5.29
C SER A 274 2.41 -3.77 -6.22
N PHE A 275 3.37 -3.09 -6.84
CA PHE A 275 3.09 -2.03 -7.80
C PHE A 275 2.56 -2.58 -9.11
N ASP A 276 3.19 -3.63 -9.62
CA ASP A 276 2.75 -4.38 -10.80
C ASP A 276 1.31 -4.87 -10.62
N GLU A 277 1.01 -5.59 -9.55
CA GLU A 277 -0.34 -6.05 -9.19
C GLU A 277 -1.41 -4.93 -9.21
N ALA A 278 -1.05 -3.72 -8.75
CA ALA A 278 -2.01 -2.62 -8.71
C ALA A 278 -2.19 -1.91 -10.06
N THR A 279 -1.28 -2.14 -11.02
CA THR A 279 -1.15 -1.37 -12.27
C THR A 279 -1.10 -2.22 -13.53
N SER A 280 -1.03 -3.55 -13.39
CA SER A 280 -1.04 -4.55 -14.46
C SER A 280 0.07 -4.31 -15.48
N ILE A 281 1.28 -3.97 -15.02
CA ILE A 281 2.40 -3.67 -15.92
C ILE A 281 2.80 -4.91 -16.71
N HIS A 282 2.76 -6.09 -16.09
CA HIS A 282 3.10 -7.33 -16.77
C HIS A 282 2.15 -7.64 -17.94
N GLU A 283 0.86 -7.28 -17.82
CA GLU A 283 -0.11 -7.39 -18.92
C GLU A 283 0.28 -6.53 -20.13
N MET A 284 0.88 -5.35 -19.91
CA MET A 284 1.32 -4.46 -20.99
C MET A 284 2.38 -5.12 -21.90
N PHE A 285 3.09 -6.13 -21.41
CA PHE A 285 4.06 -6.89 -22.20
C PHE A 285 3.45 -8.06 -22.96
N MET A 286 2.25 -8.53 -22.59
CA MET A 286 1.64 -9.72 -23.20
C MET A 286 1.44 -9.53 -24.71
N ASP A 287 0.67 -8.52 -25.13
CA ASP A 287 0.33 -8.33 -26.55
C ASP A 287 1.55 -8.06 -27.45
N PRO A 288 2.49 -7.16 -27.10
CA PRO A 288 3.68 -6.91 -27.92
C PRO A 288 4.56 -8.16 -28.06
N LEU A 289 4.75 -8.92 -26.97
CA LEU A 289 5.59 -10.12 -27.01
C LEU A 289 4.90 -11.26 -27.74
N ARG A 290 3.59 -11.42 -27.59
CA ARG A 290 2.82 -12.44 -28.30
C ARG A 290 2.95 -12.26 -29.80
N GLY A 291 2.80 -11.02 -30.29
CA GLY A 291 2.97 -10.69 -31.71
C GLY A 291 4.42 -10.83 -32.21
N LEU A 292 5.41 -10.49 -31.38
CA LEU A 292 6.83 -10.59 -31.76
C LEU A 292 7.33 -12.04 -31.83
N LEU A 293 6.88 -12.88 -30.91
CA LEU A 293 7.34 -14.25 -30.74
C LEU A 293 6.46 -15.29 -31.45
N ASP A 294 5.33 -14.85 -32.02
CA ASP A 294 4.25 -15.74 -32.50
C ASP A 294 3.86 -16.75 -31.41
N ALA A 295 3.77 -16.25 -30.17
CA ALA A 295 3.59 -17.09 -28.98
C ALA A 295 2.12 -17.52 -28.85
N GLY A 296 1.92 -18.79 -28.52
CA GLY A 296 0.62 -19.39 -28.24
C GLY A 296 0.76 -20.58 -27.30
N GLY A 297 -0.31 -21.37 -27.15
CA GLY A 297 -0.37 -22.49 -26.23
C GLY A 297 0.05 -22.10 -24.82
N ILE A 298 1.01 -22.83 -24.24
CA ILE A 298 1.45 -22.62 -22.85
C ILE A 298 2.04 -21.22 -22.59
N PHE A 299 2.49 -20.49 -23.63
CA PHE A 299 3.03 -19.14 -23.51
C PHE A 299 2.04 -18.07 -24.00
N TYR A 300 0.74 -18.40 -24.05
CA TYR A 300 -0.30 -17.47 -24.43
C TYR A 300 -0.23 -16.19 -23.59
N PHE A 301 -0.10 -16.28 -22.26
CA PHE A 301 0.25 -15.14 -21.41
C PHE A 301 1.76 -14.90 -21.43
N THR A 302 2.20 -14.10 -22.42
CA THR A 302 3.61 -14.10 -22.85
C THR A 302 4.56 -13.38 -21.89
N TRP A 303 4.06 -12.62 -20.91
CA TRP A 303 4.91 -12.00 -19.88
C TRP A 303 5.73 -13.04 -19.10
N VAL A 304 5.21 -14.27 -18.99
CA VAL A 304 5.87 -15.42 -18.36
C VAL A 304 7.23 -15.74 -19.01
N VAL A 305 7.39 -15.43 -20.31
CA VAL A 305 8.68 -15.59 -21.03
C VAL A 305 9.77 -14.70 -20.45
N ILE A 306 9.42 -13.52 -19.93
CA ILE A 306 10.35 -12.63 -19.20
C ILE A 306 10.52 -13.11 -17.76
N ALA A 307 9.43 -13.50 -17.10
CA ALA A 307 9.43 -13.87 -15.69
C ALA A 307 10.24 -15.13 -15.38
N ILE A 308 10.15 -16.19 -16.21
CA ILE A 308 10.85 -17.46 -15.98
C ILE A 308 12.37 -17.27 -15.85
N PRO A 309 13.08 -16.61 -16.81
CA PRO A 309 14.51 -16.33 -16.67
C PRO A 309 14.85 -15.52 -15.41
N LEU A 310 14.03 -14.51 -15.07
CA LEU A 310 14.25 -13.68 -13.88
C LEU A 310 14.14 -14.51 -12.59
N VAL A 311 13.13 -15.36 -12.48
CA VAL A 311 12.93 -16.26 -11.33
C VAL A 311 14.07 -17.29 -11.22
N LEU A 312 14.54 -17.83 -12.35
CA LEU A 312 15.69 -18.74 -12.36
C LEU A 312 16.98 -18.05 -11.90
N LEU A 313 17.28 -16.86 -12.44
CA LEU A 313 18.44 -16.06 -12.02
C LEU A 313 18.36 -15.69 -10.54
N PHE A 314 17.18 -15.30 -10.07
CA PHE A 314 16.92 -15.04 -8.67
C PHE A 314 17.19 -16.28 -7.81
N GLY A 315 16.64 -17.45 -8.17
CA GLY A 315 16.83 -18.70 -7.45
C GLY A 315 18.30 -19.11 -7.33
N ILE A 316 19.06 -18.98 -8.42
CA ILE A 316 20.51 -19.26 -8.44
C ILE A 316 21.27 -18.26 -7.56
N GLY A 317 21.01 -16.95 -7.72
CA GLY A 317 21.67 -15.90 -6.97
C GLY A 317 21.39 -15.95 -5.46
N TYR A 318 20.19 -16.39 -5.08
CA TYR A 318 19.75 -16.48 -3.68
C TYR A 318 20.08 -17.82 -3.02
N TRP A 319 20.66 -18.79 -3.73
CA TRP A 319 21.01 -20.10 -3.16
C TRP A 319 21.89 -19.97 -1.91
N ARG A 320 22.92 -19.12 -1.97
CA ARG A 320 23.81 -18.84 -0.82
C ARG A 320 23.09 -18.16 0.34
N PHE A 321 22.11 -17.31 0.05
CA PHE A 321 21.29 -16.67 1.07
C PHE A 321 20.43 -17.70 1.81
N PHE A 322 19.76 -18.59 1.08
CA PHE A 322 18.95 -19.64 1.70
C PHE A 322 19.79 -20.56 2.59
N GLN A 323 21.06 -20.81 2.27
CA GLN A 323 21.95 -21.59 3.15
C GLN A 323 22.25 -20.90 4.49
N GLN A 324 22.21 -19.56 4.55
CA GLN A 324 22.49 -18.75 5.74
C GLN A 324 21.26 -18.53 6.63
N VAL A 325 20.06 -18.73 6.11
CA VAL A 325 18.81 -18.62 6.88
C VAL A 325 18.59 -19.89 7.71
N PRO A 326 18.18 -19.79 9.00
CA PRO A 326 17.95 -20.98 9.83
C PRO A 326 16.90 -21.91 9.21
N ARG A 327 17.13 -23.24 9.30
CA ARG A 327 16.34 -24.28 8.62
C ARG A 327 14.82 -24.13 8.79
N LYS A 328 14.38 -23.80 10.00
CA LYS A 328 12.97 -23.56 10.34
C LYS A 328 12.35 -22.52 9.39
N PHE A 329 12.98 -21.36 9.23
CA PHE A 329 12.46 -20.27 8.39
C PHE A 329 12.64 -20.54 6.92
N ARG A 330 13.77 -21.13 6.55
CA ARG A 330 14.06 -21.49 5.16
C ARG A 330 12.98 -22.37 4.54
N ASN A 331 12.52 -23.39 5.26
CA ASN A 331 11.50 -24.29 4.74
C ASN A 331 10.15 -23.57 4.55
N TRP A 332 9.79 -22.66 5.46
CA TRP A 332 8.58 -21.85 5.33
C TRP A 332 8.70 -20.80 4.22
N LEU A 333 9.89 -20.22 4.00
CA LEU A 333 10.17 -19.35 2.84
C LEU A 333 10.01 -20.13 1.53
N PHE A 334 10.59 -21.33 1.43
CA PHE A 334 10.41 -22.15 0.22
C PHE A 334 8.97 -22.56 -0.02
N LEU A 335 8.22 -22.92 1.03
CA LEU A 335 6.82 -23.27 0.87
C LEU A 335 5.98 -22.07 0.42
N SER A 336 6.16 -20.90 1.04
CA SER A 336 5.41 -19.69 0.70
C SER A 336 5.75 -19.17 -0.71
N LEU A 337 7.03 -19.08 -1.05
CA LEU A 337 7.48 -18.72 -2.40
C LEU A 337 7.05 -19.76 -3.44
N GLY A 338 7.12 -21.04 -3.10
CA GLY A 338 6.72 -22.13 -3.99
C GLY A 338 5.23 -22.12 -4.30
N LEU A 339 4.38 -21.83 -3.32
CA LEU A 339 2.93 -21.66 -3.54
C LEU A 339 2.66 -20.43 -4.42
N TYR A 340 3.28 -19.29 -4.10
CA TYR A 340 3.10 -18.08 -4.89
C TYR A 340 3.53 -18.28 -6.36
N LEU A 341 4.73 -18.82 -6.59
CA LEU A 341 5.23 -19.10 -7.95
C LEU A 341 4.44 -20.20 -8.68
N MET A 342 3.80 -21.11 -7.94
CA MET A 342 2.93 -22.11 -8.54
C MET A 342 1.66 -21.46 -9.11
N GLY A 343 1.12 -20.42 -8.47
CA GLY A 343 0.09 -19.57 -9.08
C GLY A 343 0.67 -18.83 -10.29
N ALA A 344 1.45 -17.78 -10.00
CA ALA A 344 1.98 -16.79 -10.93
C ALA A 344 2.70 -17.32 -12.18
N LEU A 345 3.27 -18.52 -12.13
CA LEU A 345 3.90 -19.15 -13.29
C LEU A 345 3.27 -20.50 -13.62
N GLY A 346 3.00 -21.33 -12.62
CA GLY A 346 2.52 -22.69 -12.87
C GLY A 346 1.11 -22.71 -13.45
N PHE A 347 0.17 -22.08 -12.76
CA PHE A 347 -1.23 -22.00 -13.20
C PHE A 347 -1.42 -20.98 -14.31
N GLU A 348 -0.64 -19.89 -14.34
CA GLU A 348 -0.66 -18.95 -15.46
C GLU A 348 -0.30 -19.64 -16.79
N LEU A 349 0.74 -20.50 -16.80
CA LEU A 349 1.09 -21.32 -17.97
C LEU A 349 -0.03 -22.30 -18.36
N LEU A 350 -0.71 -22.89 -17.37
CA LEU A 350 -1.82 -23.82 -17.59
C LEU A 350 -3.06 -23.08 -18.13
N GLY A 351 -3.39 -21.93 -17.56
CA GLY A 351 -4.46 -21.04 -17.98
C GLY A 351 -4.20 -20.50 -19.38
N GLY A 352 -2.96 -20.12 -19.68
CA GLY A 352 -2.53 -19.72 -21.01
C GLY A 352 -2.73 -20.82 -22.06
N TRP A 353 -2.27 -22.05 -21.76
CA TRP A 353 -2.52 -23.20 -22.64
C TRP A 353 -4.02 -23.44 -22.86
N TYR A 354 -4.81 -23.33 -21.80
CA TYR A 354 -6.26 -23.56 -21.88
C TYR A 354 -6.96 -22.46 -22.70
N ALA A 355 -6.63 -21.19 -22.43
CA ALA A 355 -7.20 -20.02 -23.09
C ALA A 355 -6.92 -20.00 -24.60
N ASP A 356 -5.74 -20.46 -25.01
CA ASP A 356 -5.34 -20.54 -26.43
C ASP A 356 -6.14 -21.61 -27.19
N GLN A 357 -6.42 -22.74 -26.55
CA GLN A 357 -7.06 -23.90 -27.19
C GLN A 357 -8.59 -23.89 -27.08
N TYR A 358 -9.14 -23.26 -26.05
CA TYR A 358 -10.55 -23.30 -25.69
C TYR A 358 -11.12 -21.88 -25.53
N SER A 359 -11.51 -21.50 -24.31
CA SER A 359 -12.19 -20.24 -24.00
C SER A 359 -11.75 -19.72 -22.63
N GLN A 360 -11.73 -18.40 -22.48
CA GLN A 360 -11.55 -17.72 -21.19
C GLN A 360 -12.88 -17.50 -20.44
N ASN A 361 -14.01 -17.89 -21.04
CA ASN A 361 -15.34 -17.61 -20.49
C ASN A 361 -16.10 -18.89 -20.13
N ASP A 362 -15.40 -19.92 -19.67
CA ASP A 362 -16.01 -21.17 -19.25
C ASP A 362 -15.62 -21.57 -17.82
N LEU A 363 -16.36 -22.54 -17.28
CA LEU A 363 -16.19 -23.00 -15.91
C LEU A 363 -14.79 -23.54 -15.62
N LEU A 364 -14.15 -24.18 -16.60
CA LEU A 364 -12.85 -24.81 -16.36
C LEU A 364 -11.74 -23.77 -16.32
N TYR A 365 -11.77 -22.77 -17.21
CA TYR A 365 -10.88 -21.61 -17.12
C TYR A 365 -11.04 -20.89 -15.77
N ASN A 366 -12.27 -20.59 -15.36
CA ASN A 366 -12.56 -19.96 -14.07
C ASN A 366 -12.01 -20.76 -12.88
N VAL A 367 -12.08 -22.09 -12.92
CA VAL A 367 -11.50 -22.95 -11.87
C VAL A 367 -9.98 -22.88 -11.88
N ILE A 368 -9.34 -22.85 -13.06
CA ILE A 368 -7.88 -22.70 -13.18
C ILE A 368 -7.45 -21.37 -12.55
N THR A 369 -8.06 -20.26 -12.95
CA THR A 369 -7.75 -18.94 -12.38
C THR A 369 -8.06 -18.86 -10.89
N THR A 370 -9.18 -19.43 -10.43
CA THR A 370 -9.49 -19.45 -8.98
C THR A 370 -8.39 -20.17 -8.18
N VAL A 371 -7.86 -21.28 -8.71
CA VAL A 371 -6.77 -22.02 -8.05
C VAL A 371 -5.48 -21.23 -8.10
N GLU A 372 -5.16 -20.62 -9.23
CA GLU A 372 -4.02 -19.72 -9.40
C GLU A 372 -3.97 -18.65 -8.31
N GLU A 373 -5.01 -17.83 -8.27
CA GLU A 373 -5.19 -16.71 -7.35
C GLU A 373 -5.20 -17.15 -5.88
N SER A 374 -5.81 -18.31 -5.61
CA SER A 374 -5.79 -18.91 -4.28
C SER A 374 -4.38 -19.29 -3.82
N LEU A 375 -3.54 -19.81 -4.72
CA LEU A 375 -2.16 -20.18 -4.43
C LEU A 375 -1.31 -18.94 -4.18
N GLU A 376 -1.51 -17.87 -4.94
CA GLU A 376 -0.84 -16.58 -4.75
C GLU A 376 -1.16 -15.97 -3.40
N LEU A 377 -2.45 -15.79 -3.09
CA LEU A 377 -2.90 -15.24 -1.82
C LEU A 377 -2.40 -16.07 -0.64
N LEU A 378 -2.48 -17.39 -0.73
CA LEU A 378 -1.98 -18.28 0.32
C LEU A 378 -0.46 -18.16 0.49
N GLY A 379 0.29 -18.14 -0.62
CA GLY A 379 1.73 -17.96 -0.64
C GLY A 379 2.13 -16.65 0.05
N ALA A 380 1.50 -15.54 -0.32
CA ALA A 380 1.76 -14.22 0.25
C ALA A 380 1.42 -14.15 1.76
N VAL A 381 0.26 -14.69 2.19
CA VAL A 381 -0.12 -14.74 3.61
C VAL A 381 0.89 -15.56 4.44
N LEU A 382 1.29 -16.72 3.92
CA LEU A 382 2.30 -17.56 4.58
C LEU A 382 3.67 -16.88 4.61
N LEU A 383 4.02 -16.10 3.59
CA LEU A 383 5.27 -15.36 3.55
C LEU A 383 5.30 -14.25 4.61
N ILE A 384 4.24 -13.45 4.72
CA ILE A 384 4.08 -12.44 5.78
C ILE A 384 4.22 -13.08 7.16
N ARG A 385 3.50 -14.20 7.39
CA ARG A 385 3.62 -14.97 8.63
C ARG A 385 5.07 -15.36 8.90
N THR A 386 5.75 -15.88 7.90
CA THR A 386 7.14 -16.36 8.00
C THR A 386 8.09 -15.23 8.38
N LEU A 387 7.94 -14.06 7.74
CA LEU A 387 8.73 -12.87 8.06
C LEU A 387 8.45 -12.36 9.48
N LEU A 388 7.19 -12.30 9.90
CA LEU A 388 6.82 -11.87 11.25
C LEU A 388 7.33 -12.83 12.33
N VAL A 389 7.28 -14.15 12.11
CA VAL A 389 7.87 -15.13 13.04
C VAL A 389 9.40 -15.02 13.03
N TYR A 390 10.03 -14.81 11.87
CA TYR A 390 11.47 -14.60 11.78
C TYR A 390 11.90 -13.37 12.58
N ILE A 391 11.17 -12.26 12.45
CA ILE A 391 11.43 -11.02 13.21
C ILE A 391 11.24 -11.27 14.70
N LYS A 392 10.16 -11.97 15.09
CA LYS A 392 9.88 -12.31 16.48
C LYS A 392 10.97 -13.17 17.12
N ASP A 393 11.36 -14.25 16.47
CA ASP A 393 12.33 -15.19 17.02
C ASP A 393 13.76 -14.60 17.03
N THR A 394 14.08 -13.68 16.10
CA THR A 394 15.43 -13.08 15.99
C THR A 394 15.61 -11.83 16.86
N TRP A 395 14.54 -11.04 17.06
CA TRP A 395 14.63 -9.72 17.70
C TRP A 395 13.59 -9.47 18.80
N GLY A 396 12.79 -10.47 19.19
CA GLY A 396 11.77 -10.34 20.24
C GLY A 396 10.38 -9.93 19.72
N GLY A 397 10.29 -9.43 18.49
CA GLY A 397 9.03 -9.10 17.82
C GLY A 397 8.89 -7.62 17.48
N LEU A 398 7.77 -7.29 16.86
CA LEU A 398 7.34 -5.92 16.65
C LEU A 398 6.43 -5.54 17.82
N HIS A 399 6.88 -4.54 18.59
CA HIS A 399 6.15 -3.99 19.71
C HIS A 399 5.69 -2.59 19.35
N PHE A 400 4.40 -2.37 19.49
CA PHE A 400 3.79 -1.05 19.35
C PHE A 400 3.49 -0.52 20.74
N GLN A 401 4.13 0.58 21.12
CA GLN A 401 3.78 1.26 22.37
C GLN A 401 2.48 2.04 22.14
N LEU A 402 1.50 1.83 23.01
CA LEU A 402 0.31 2.66 23.08
C LEU A 402 0.53 3.64 24.24
N GLY A 403 0.79 4.90 23.92
CA GLY A 403 0.91 5.96 24.93
C GLY A 403 -0.41 6.15 25.70
N ALA A 404 -0.48 5.65 26.93
CA ALA A 404 -1.52 6.03 27.88
C ALA A 404 -1.09 7.33 28.57
N SER A 405 -1.85 8.41 28.36
CA SER A 405 -1.73 9.61 29.19
C SER A 405 -2.27 9.30 30.58
N GLU A 406 -1.41 9.25 31.60
CA GLU A 406 -1.84 9.36 32.99
C GLU A 406 -2.52 10.71 33.18
N GLU A 407 -3.85 10.69 33.39
CA GLU A 407 -4.54 11.80 34.06
C GLU A 407 -3.92 11.94 35.45
N ALA A 408 -3.07 12.95 35.61
CA ALA A 408 -2.65 13.41 36.91
C ALA A 408 -3.86 14.07 37.59
N THR A 409 -4.60 13.30 38.37
CA THR A 409 -5.45 13.83 39.43
C THR A 409 -4.56 14.48 40.47
N LYS A 410 -4.55 15.81 40.50
CA LYS A 410 -4.32 16.61 41.69
C LYS A 410 -5.36 17.70 41.77
#